data_AF-A0A6J5EBL9-F1
#
_entry.id   AF-A0A6J5EBL9-F1
#
_cell.length_a   1.000
_cell.length_b   1.000
_cell.length_c   1.000
_cell.angle_alpha   90.00
_cell.angle_beta   90.00
_cell.angle_gamma   90.00
#
_symmetry.space_group_name_H-M   'P 1'
#
loop_
_entity.id
_entity.type
_entity.pdbx_description
1 polymer ?
#
loop_
_entity_poly.entity_id
_entity_poly.type
_entity_poly.pdbx_seq_one_letter_code
_entity_poly.pdbx_strand_id
1 'polypeptide(L)'
;MSRLTPAVVLDAIARLAQTGQLEVSSTDVIHATHGSSATVRRHLDALCASGQLTRSGQARATRYRLAEAVEIPATVRTAHILEEPSTGPGPAWSPAAIELGHKLDWPLAARDPVTYRREFVEDYVPNKSWLMPQELAEELYRDGRLREQQPAGTYARKVLEQLLIDLSWSSSRLEGNRYTLLATEALFRRGTADSDADAVMLLNHKAAIEFLVDAVPLQGLATALIRNLHAVLMQDLLADTDALGVIRKKLVSIGGTVYVPTQVPAVLAEMLETILAKARLIKNPLEAAFFLWVNIAYLQPFEDGNKRTSRLAANIPLMLYNCSPLSFLDVNPHDYAQAMLGVYEFLDVSRAVDLFTWTYRRSMKKYVVVMESMGAPNPLRLRYREHLTEAMGRVVRDRQSAQAAVSELGLTEDRAPGFEAMLLDELKKLEVFNCARYRLTLTATQAWIDADRPH
;
A
#
# COMPACT_ATOMS: atom_id res chain seq x y z
N MET A 1 34.90 -21.07 -40.37
CA MET A 1 33.43 -21.25 -40.41
C MET A 1 32.92 -21.05 -39.00
N SER A 2 32.13 -20.01 -38.74
CA SER A 2 31.57 -19.76 -37.41
C SER A 2 30.69 -20.93 -37.01
N ARG A 3 30.80 -21.40 -35.76
CA ARG A 3 29.94 -22.46 -35.25
C ARG A 3 28.52 -21.90 -35.13
N LEU A 4 27.57 -22.55 -35.79
CA LEU A 4 26.16 -22.23 -35.64
C LEU A 4 25.74 -22.50 -34.19
N THR A 5 25.24 -21.48 -33.49
CA THR A 5 24.76 -21.57 -32.11
C THR A 5 23.23 -21.45 -32.05
N PRO A 6 22.58 -21.88 -30.96
CA PRO A 6 21.13 -21.69 -30.78
C PRO A 6 20.70 -20.23 -30.90
N ALA A 7 21.50 -19.29 -30.39
CA ALA A 7 21.21 -17.86 -30.46
C ALA A 7 21.17 -17.33 -31.90
N VAL A 8 22.07 -17.80 -32.77
CA VAL A 8 22.10 -17.42 -34.20
C VAL A 8 20.88 -17.97 -34.94
N VAL A 9 20.41 -19.17 -34.57
CA VAL A 9 19.19 -19.76 -35.13
C VAL A 9 17.95 -18.98 -34.69
N LEU A 10 17.88 -18.61 -33.42
CA LEU A 10 16.75 -17.83 -32.86
C LEU A 10 16.67 -16.43 -33.50
N ASP A 11 17.81 -15.76 -33.64
CA ASP A 11 17.94 -14.43 -34.26
C ASP A 11 17.59 -14.45 -35.76
N ALA A 12 17.92 -15.54 -36.47
CA ALA A 12 17.49 -15.73 -37.86
C ALA A 12 15.97 -15.87 -38.00
N ILE A 13 15.32 -16.59 -37.08
CA ILE A 13 13.85 -16.74 -37.04
C ILE A 13 13.19 -15.40 -36.69
N ALA A 14 13.77 -14.62 -35.77
CA ALA A 14 13.28 -13.29 -35.43
C ALA A 14 13.32 -12.31 -36.61
N ARG A 15 14.39 -12.32 -37.41
CA ARG A 15 14.47 -11.51 -38.63
C ARG A 15 13.43 -11.90 -39.68
N LEU A 16 13.20 -13.20 -39.89
CA LEU A 16 12.17 -13.68 -40.81
C LEU A 16 10.75 -13.26 -40.37
N ALA A 17 10.48 -13.29 -39.05
CA ALA A 17 9.23 -12.81 -38.49
C ALA A 17 9.03 -11.30 -38.71
N GLN A 18 10.08 -10.48 -38.57
CA GLN A 18 10.03 -9.02 -38.84
C GLN A 18 9.73 -8.71 -40.31
N THR A 19 10.05 -9.61 -41.25
CA THR A 19 9.68 -9.48 -42.67
C THR A 19 8.26 -9.97 -43.00
N GLY A 20 7.42 -10.24 -42.00
CA GLY A 20 6.04 -10.69 -42.14
C GLY A 20 5.86 -12.22 -42.23
N GLN A 21 6.95 -12.99 -42.10
CA GLN A 21 6.91 -14.45 -42.16
C GLN A 21 6.89 -15.04 -40.73
N LEU A 22 5.71 -14.99 -40.11
CA LEU A 22 5.51 -15.37 -38.70
C LEU A 22 5.72 -16.86 -38.40
N GLU A 23 5.59 -17.73 -39.40
CA GLU A 23 5.85 -19.16 -39.29
C GLU A 23 6.88 -19.61 -40.32
N VAL A 24 7.95 -20.25 -39.86
CA VAL A 24 9.06 -20.65 -40.73
C VAL A 24 9.26 -22.16 -40.72
N SER A 25 9.66 -22.72 -41.86
CA SER A 25 10.05 -24.13 -41.97
C SER A 25 11.52 -24.32 -41.61
N SER A 26 11.94 -25.56 -41.35
CA SER A 26 13.37 -25.86 -41.15
C SER A 26 14.22 -25.50 -42.37
N THR A 27 13.63 -25.49 -43.57
CA THR A 27 14.33 -25.14 -44.82
C THR A 27 14.61 -23.64 -44.88
N ASP A 28 13.66 -22.81 -44.45
CA ASP A 28 13.82 -21.35 -44.41
C ASP A 28 14.95 -20.95 -43.44
N VAL A 29 15.01 -21.61 -42.28
CA VAL A 29 16.07 -21.38 -41.28
C VAL A 29 17.43 -21.86 -41.78
N ILE A 30 17.49 -22.98 -42.53
CA ILE A 30 18.73 -23.45 -43.17
C ILE A 30 19.23 -22.43 -44.20
N HIS A 31 18.33 -21.88 -45.03
CA HIS A 31 18.70 -20.84 -45.99
C HIS A 31 19.18 -19.56 -45.31
N ALA A 32 18.52 -19.14 -44.23
CA ALA A 32 18.87 -17.92 -43.50
C ALA A 32 20.17 -18.02 -42.69
N THR A 33 20.58 -19.22 -42.27
CA THR A 33 21.77 -19.43 -41.43
C THR A 33 22.95 -20.07 -42.14
N HIS A 34 22.74 -20.57 -43.37
CA HIS A 34 23.70 -21.39 -44.13
C HIS A 34 24.23 -22.61 -43.33
N GLY A 35 23.44 -23.11 -42.37
CA GLY A 35 23.79 -24.22 -41.51
C GLY A 35 23.47 -25.58 -42.12
N SER A 36 24.15 -26.65 -41.67
CA SER A 36 23.80 -28.01 -42.08
C SER A 36 22.40 -28.38 -41.55
N SER A 37 21.65 -29.18 -42.32
CA SER A 37 20.28 -29.59 -41.95
C SER A 37 20.23 -30.29 -40.59
N ALA A 38 21.21 -31.14 -40.28
CA ALA A 38 21.31 -31.82 -39.00
C ALA A 38 21.58 -30.85 -37.83
N THR A 39 22.44 -29.86 -38.04
CA THR A 39 22.78 -28.86 -37.00
C THR A 39 21.61 -27.93 -36.73
N VAL A 40 20.93 -27.43 -37.76
CA VAL A 40 19.76 -26.54 -37.61
C VAL A 40 18.62 -27.24 -36.90
N ARG A 41 18.27 -28.48 -37.29
CA ARG A 41 17.20 -29.24 -36.62
C ARG A 41 17.51 -29.51 -35.15
N ARG A 42 18.75 -29.88 -34.82
CA ARG A 42 19.17 -30.06 -33.42
C ARG A 42 18.99 -28.79 -32.59
N HIS A 43 19.26 -27.62 -33.15
CA HIS A 43 19.05 -26.35 -32.46
C HIS A 43 17.58 -25.95 -32.39
N LEU A 44 16.78 -26.22 -33.41
CA LEU A 44 15.33 -26.03 -33.36
C LEU A 44 14.68 -26.90 -32.27
N ASP A 45 15.07 -28.17 -32.18
CA ASP A 45 14.58 -29.08 -31.13
C ASP A 45 14.99 -28.60 -29.73
N ALA A 46 16.24 -28.13 -29.58
CA ALA A 46 16.71 -27.55 -28.32
C ALA A 46 15.97 -26.27 -27.93
N LEU A 47 15.67 -25.39 -28.89
CA LEU A 47 14.93 -24.14 -28.67
C LEU A 47 13.44 -24.38 -28.41
N CYS A 48 12.86 -25.45 -28.95
CA CYS A 48 11.52 -25.90 -28.57
C CYS A 48 11.51 -26.49 -27.16
N ALA A 49 12.53 -27.28 -26.80
CA ALA A 49 12.67 -27.84 -25.45
C ALA A 49 12.89 -26.76 -24.38
N SER A 50 13.56 -25.65 -24.72
CA SER A 50 13.73 -24.49 -23.83
C SER A 50 12.54 -23.53 -23.81
N GLY A 51 11.46 -23.83 -24.55
CA GLY A 51 10.26 -22.99 -24.61
C GLY A 51 10.42 -21.67 -25.38
N GLN A 52 11.51 -21.50 -26.14
CA GLN A 52 11.77 -20.29 -26.93
C GLN A 52 11.14 -20.35 -28.33
N LEU A 53 10.78 -21.53 -28.81
CA LEU A 53 10.05 -21.76 -30.07
C LEU A 53 8.85 -22.66 -29.86
N THR A 54 7.73 -22.35 -30.51
CA THR A 54 6.59 -23.26 -30.64
C THR A 54 6.66 -24.00 -31.97
N ARG A 55 6.39 -25.31 -31.95
CA ARG A 55 6.38 -26.18 -33.13
C ARG A 55 4.94 -26.61 -33.44
N SER A 56 4.46 -26.30 -34.64
CA SER A 56 3.15 -26.69 -35.14
C SER A 56 3.27 -27.58 -36.40
N GLY A 57 2.26 -28.41 -36.68
CA GLY A 57 2.24 -29.32 -37.83
C GLY A 57 3.10 -30.59 -37.71
N GLN A 58 3.00 -31.49 -38.68
CA GLN A 58 3.69 -32.78 -38.70
C GLN A 58 4.52 -33.00 -39.97
N ALA A 59 5.66 -33.69 -39.85
CA ALA A 59 6.56 -34.06 -40.95
C ALA A 59 6.91 -32.87 -41.88
N ARG A 60 6.49 -32.88 -43.15
CA ARG A 60 6.79 -31.81 -44.12
C ARG A 60 6.01 -30.52 -43.85
N ALA A 61 4.93 -30.59 -43.06
CA ALA A 61 4.12 -29.44 -42.66
C ALA A 61 4.59 -28.80 -41.35
N THR A 62 5.71 -29.24 -40.76
CA THR A 62 6.22 -28.66 -39.51
C THR A 62 6.63 -27.20 -39.70
N ARG A 63 6.14 -26.34 -38.82
CA ARG A 63 6.44 -24.91 -38.73
C ARG A 63 6.94 -24.56 -37.34
N TYR A 64 7.83 -23.58 -37.30
CA TYR A 64 8.40 -23.03 -36.08
C TYR A 64 8.03 -21.56 -36.00
N ARG A 65 7.59 -21.13 -34.84
CA ARG A 65 7.31 -19.74 -34.51
C ARG A 65 8.05 -19.41 -33.22
N LEU A 66 8.46 -18.15 -33.06
CA LEU A 66 8.90 -17.66 -31.76
C LEU A 66 7.78 -17.94 -30.74
N ALA A 67 8.12 -18.58 -29.63
CA ALA A 67 7.16 -18.67 -28.54
C ALA A 67 6.81 -17.23 -28.14
N GLU A 68 5.53 -16.88 -28.13
CA GLU A 68 5.08 -15.71 -27.38
C GLU A 68 5.69 -15.85 -26.00
N ALA A 69 6.52 -14.87 -25.62
CA ALA A 69 7.34 -14.96 -24.44
C ALA A 69 6.48 -15.43 -23.26
N VAL A 70 6.71 -16.67 -22.81
CA VAL A 70 6.52 -16.97 -21.39
C VAL A 70 7.48 -16.02 -20.72
N GLU A 71 6.90 -15.06 -20.00
CA GLU A 71 7.55 -13.97 -19.29
C GLU A 71 8.89 -14.43 -18.68
N ILE A 72 9.99 -13.98 -19.28
CA ILE A 72 11.28 -13.94 -18.59
C ILE A 72 11.09 -12.98 -17.41
N PRO A 73 11.62 -13.27 -16.20
CA PRO A 73 11.31 -12.50 -15.00
C PRO A 73 11.88 -11.09 -15.13
N ALA A 74 11.03 -10.18 -15.61
CA ALA A 74 11.24 -8.76 -15.48
C ALA A 74 10.96 -8.43 -14.01
N THR A 75 12.05 -8.25 -13.26
CA THR A 75 12.06 -7.33 -12.13
C THR A 75 11.30 -6.06 -12.53
N VAL A 76 10.35 -5.67 -11.67
CA VAL A 76 9.31 -4.66 -11.86
C VAL A 76 8.08 -5.16 -12.66
N ARG A 77 7.24 -5.93 -11.98
CA ARG A 77 5.83 -6.09 -12.37
C ARG A 77 5.17 -4.71 -12.38
N THR A 78 4.80 -4.23 -13.56
CA THR A 78 3.70 -3.29 -13.71
C THR A 78 2.63 -4.03 -14.48
N ALA A 79 1.42 -4.10 -13.92
CA ALA A 79 0.29 -4.81 -14.51
C ALA A 79 0.12 -4.49 -16.00
N HIS A 80 0.16 -5.52 -16.85
CA HIS A 80 -0.42 -5.44 -18.19
C HIS A 80 -1.90 -5.10 -18.01
N ILE A 81 -2.28 -3.88 -18.39
CA ILE A 81 -3.68 -3.46 -18.49
C ILE A 81 -4.26 -4.21 -19.68
N LEU A 82 -4.82 -5.40 -19.42
CA LEU A 82 -5.90 -5.91 -20.24
C LEU A 82 -7.12 -5.04 -19.92
N GLU A 83 -7.69 -4.41 -20.93
CA GLU A 83 -8.94 -3.64 -20.83
C GLU A 83 -10.07 -4.57 -20.39
N GLU A 84 -10.35 -4.61 -19.09
CA GLU A 84 -11.68 -5.00 -18.61
C GLU A 84 -12.59 -3.76 -18.60
N PRO A 85 -13.77 -3.80 -19.22
CA PRO A 85 -14.72 -2.70 -19.14
C PRO A 85 -15.14 -2.47 -17.68
N SER A 86 -14.92 -1.25 -17.19
CA SER A 86 -15.23 -0.86 -15.81
C SER A 86 -16.76 -0.90 -15.58
N THR A 87 -17.22 -1.89 -14.83
CA THR A 87 -18.63 -2.00 -14.40
C THR A 87 -18.82 -1.73 -12.90
N GLY A 88 -17.78 -1.24 -12.20
CA GLY A 88 -17.83 -0.88 -10.79
C GLY A 88 -17.98 0.64 -10.54
N PRO A 89 -18.40 1.06 -9.32
CA PRO A 89 -18.45 2.47 -8.95
C PRO A 89 -17.04 3.05 -8.87
N GLY A 90 -16.64 3.89 -9.83
CA GLY A 90 -15.38 4.63 -9.84
C GLY A 90 -15.50 6.06 -9.27
N PRO A 91 -14.41 6.83 -9.25
CA PRO A 91 -14.45 8.26 -8.95
C PRO A 91 -15.32 9.03 -9.96
N ALA A 92 -15.97 10.09 -9.49
CA ALA A 92 -16.61 11.06 -10.38
C ALA A 92 -15.53 11.98 -10.93
N TRP A 93 -15.22 11.85 -12.22
CA TRP A 93 -14.18 12.65 -12.87
C TRP A 93 -14.66 14.08 -13.14
N SER A 94 -13.88 15.06 -12.67
CA SER A 94 -14.05 16.48 -13.00
C SER A 94 -13.82 16.73 -14.50
N PRO A 95 -14.31 17.85 -15.05
CA PRO A 95 -14.05 18.20 -16.45
C PRO A 95 -12.56 18.22 -16.81
N ALA A 96 -11.70 18.72 -15.92
CA ALA A 96 -10.24 18.72 -16.11
C ALA A 96 -9.67 17.29 -16.14
N ALA A 97 -10.13 16.41 -15.25
CA ALA A 97 -9.74 15.01 -15.26
C ALA A 97 -10.19 14.28 -16.54
N ILE A 98 -11.39 14.57 -17.05
CA ILE A 98 -11.88 14.02 -18.32
C ILE A 98 -10.98 14.47 -19.48
N GLU A 99 -10.68 15.77 -19.57
CA GLU A 99 -9.78 16.30 -20.60
C GLU A 99 -8.39 15.65 -20.54
N LEU A 100 -7.84 15.48 -19.34
CA LEU A 100 -6.58 14.78 -19.13
C LEU A 100 -6.64 13.31 -19.59
N GLY A 101 -7.79 12.66 -19.41
CA GLY A 101 -8.01 11.29 -19.93
C GLY A 101 -7.91 11.22 -21.43
N HIS A 102 -8.59 12.12 -22.13
CA HIS A 102 -8.51 12.18 -23.59
C HIS A 102 -7.07 12.38 -24.10
N LYS A 103 -6.23 13.10 -23.36
CA LYS A 103 -4.79 13.25 -23.68
C LYS A 103 -4.02 11.94 -23.45
N LEU A 104 -4.33 11.21 -22.38
CA LEU A 104 -3.69 9.94 -22.03
C LEU A 104 -4.13 8.77 -22.91
N ASP A 105 -5.32 8.85 -23.51
CA ASP A 105 -5.83 7.88 -24.49
C ASP A 105 -5.07 7.92 -25.82
N TRP A 106 -4.25 8.95 -26.06
CA TRP A 106 -3.42 9.02 -27.26
C TRP A 106 -2.37 7.90 -27.25
N PRO A 107 -2.13 7.24 -28.40
CA PRO A 107 -1.07 6.24 -28.52
C PRO A 107 0.27 6.80 -28.04
N LEU A 108 1.09 5.96 -27.39
CA LEU A 108 2.41 6.37 -26.87
C LEU A 108 3.27 7.04 -27.94
N ALA A 109 3.19 6.58 -29.20
CA ALA A 109 3.95 7.15 -30.32
C ALA A 109 3.52 8.58 -30.72
N ALA A 110 2.34 9.03 -30.28
CA ALA A 110 1.82 10.37 -30.53
C ALA A 110 2.03 11.33 -29.34
N ARG A 111 2.64 10.87 -28.26
CA ARG A 111 2.94 11.66 -27.05
C ARG A 111 4.42 12.00 -27.02
N ASP A 112 4.75 13.22 -26.60
CA ASP A 112 6.14 13.68 -26.53
C ASP A 112 6.87 13.10 -25.32
N PRO A 113 8.11 12.58 -25.47
CA PRO A 113 8.94 12.17 -24.34
C PRO A 113 9.19 13.31 -23.36
N VAL A 114 8.99 13.05 -22.08
CA VAL A 114 9.23 14.02 -21.00
C VAL A 114 10.08 13.44 -19.89
N THR A 115 10.72 14.32 -19.11
CA THR A 115 11.56 13.91 -17.98
C THR A 115 11.18 14.64 -16.70
N TYR A 116 11.81 14.29 -15.58
CA TYR A 116 11.56 14.91 -14.29
C TYR A 116 11.85 16.41 -14.33
N ARG A 117 10.82 17.20 -14.04
CA ARG A 117 10.84 18.66 -13.92
C ARG A 117 10.89 19.07 -12.46
N ARG A 118 12.01 19.69 -12.05
CA ARG A 118 12.26 20.07 -10.63
C ARG A 118 11.30 21.17 -10.19
N GLU A 119 10.97 22.06 -11.10
CA GLU A 119 10.07 23.21 -10.93
C GLU A 119 8.73 22.79 -10.30
N PHE A 120 8.21 21.59 -10.61
CA PHE A 120 6.96 21.07 -10.02
C PHE A 120 6.99 21.04 -8.49
N VAL A 121 8.15 20.71 -7.90
CA VAL A 121 8.35 20.72 -6.45
C VAL A 121 8.90 22.08 -5.99
N GLU A 122 9.84 22.66 -6.73
CA GLU A 122 10.54 23.89 -6.34
C GLU A 122 9.63 25.11 -6.29
N ASP A 123 8.67 25.23 -7.21
CA ASP A 123 7.72 26.34 -7.27
C ASP A 123 6.57 26.19 -6.27
N TYR A 124 6.34 24.99 -5.73
CA TYR A 124 5.32 24.78 -4.70
C TYR A 124 5.70 25.48 -3.40
N VAL A 125 4.96 26.50 -2.97
CA VAL A 125 5.20 27.19 -1.71
C VAL A 125 4.22 26.68 -0.65
N PRO A 126 4.67 25.96 0.40
CA PRO A 126 3.78 25.40 1.42
C PRO A 126 2.85 26.46 2.01
N ASN A 127 1.55 26.12 2.06
CA ASN A 127 0.47 26.98 2.57
C ASN A 127 0.17 28.23 1.73
N LYS A 128 0.72 28.33 0.51
CA LYS A 128 0.34 29.36 -0.49
C LYS A 128 -0.06 28.72 -1.80
N SER A 129 0.74 27.77 -2.29
CA SER A 129 0.40 26.87 -3.38
C SER A 129 -0.39 25.70 -2.85
N TRP A 130 -1.29 25.17 -3.66
CA TRP A 130 -2.04 23.95 -3.37
C TRP A 130 -2.11 23.08 -4.62
N LEU A 131 -1.88 21.78 -4.48
CA LEU A 131 -2.08 20.81 -5.55
C LEU A 131 -3.56 20.40 -5.63
N MET A 132 -4.24 20.31 -4.49
CA MET A 132 -5.70 20.17 -4.44
C MET A 132 -6.37 21.54 -4.37
N PRO A 133 -7.62 21.71 -4.84
CA PRO A 133 -8.42 22.88 -4.47
C PRO A 133 -8.45 23.07 -2.95
N GLN A 134 -8.14 24.27 -2.46
CA GLN A 134 -7.96 24.53 -1.04
C GLN A 134 -9.21 24.17 -0.24
N GLU A 135 -10.39 24.54 -0.74
CA GLU A 135 -11.68 24.28 -0.10
C GLU A 135 -11.93 22.78 0.05
N LEU A 136 -11.55 21.99 -0.95
CA LEU A 136 -11.66 20.54 -0.94
C LEU A 136 -10.71 19.93 0.10
N ALA A 137 -9.46 20.39 0.15
CA ALA A 137 -8.49 19.93 1.14
C ALA A 137 -8.96 20.23 2.58
N GLU A 138 -9.56 21.40 2.80
CA GLU A 138 -10.12 21.79 4.09
C GLU A 138 -11.38 21.01 4.46
N GLU A 139 -12.26 20.73 3.48
CA GLU A 139 -13.42 19.85 3.66
C GLU A 139 -12.99 18.44 4.07
N LEU A 140 -12.11 17.80 3.29
CA LEU A 140 -11.63 16.44 3.58
C LEU A 140 -10.91 16.38 4.93
N TYR A 141 -10.18 17.44 5.30
CA TYR A 141 -9.58 17.51 6.63
C TYR A 141 -10.64 17.57 7.73
N ARG A 142 -11.66 18.41 7.58
CA ARG A 142 -12.73 18.54 8.57
C ARG A 142 -13.50 17.23 8.76
N ASP A 143 -13.79 16.54 7.66
CA ASP A 143 -14.57 15.30 7.67
C ASP A 143 -13.76 14.09 8.17
N GLY A 144 -12.47 14.05 7.83
CA GLY A 144 -11.60 12.93 8.19
C GLY A 144 -10.94 13.05 9.56
N ARG A 145 -11.03 14.22 10.21
CA ARG A 145 -10.48 14.47 11.54
C ARG A 145 -11.36 13.89 12.63
N LEU A 146 -10.72 13.33 13.65
CA LEU A 146 -11.39 12.70 14.78
C LEU A 146 -11.69 13.67 15.91
N ARG A 147 -12.80 13.41 16.61
CA ARG A 147 -13.24 14.20 17.78
C ARG A 147 -12.47 13.88 19.05
N GLU A 148 -11.97 12.66 19.20
CA GLU A 148 -11.21 12.23 20.38
C GLU A 148 -9.70 12.34 20.13
N GLN A 149 -9.05 13.27 20.84
CA GLN A 149 -7.59 13.43 20.79
C GLN A 149 -6.92 12.34 21.64
N GLN A 150 -6.76 11.14 21.09
CA GLN A 150 -5.80 10.19 21.64
C GLN A 150 -4.38 10.54 21.17
N PRO A 151 -3.32 10.20 21.93
CA PRO A 151 -1.95 10.29 21.44
C PRO A 151 -1.80 9.49 20.15
N ALA A 152 -1.18 10.09 19.12
CA ALA A 152 -1.10 9.56 17.76
C ALA A 152 -0.67 8.08 17.68
N GLY A 153 0.20 7.61 18.59
CA GLY A 153 0.69 6.22 18.61
C GLY A 153 -0.34 5.17 19.05
N THR A 154 -1.14 5.43 20.09
CA THR A 154 -2.19 4.48 20.53
C THR A 154 -3.33 4.41 19.53
N TYR A 155 -3.61 5.54 18.89
CA TYR A 155 -4.60 5.68 17.84
C TYR A 155 -4.21 4.89 16.58
N ALA A 156 -3.02 5.18 16.04
CA ALA A 156 -2.47 4.51 14.88
C ALA A 156 -2.47 2.99 15.05
N ARG A 157 -2.06 2.49 16.23
CA ARG A 157 -2.00 1.05 16.50
C ARG A 157 -3.36 0.36 16.41
N LYS A 158 -4.36 0.84 17.16
CA LYS A 158 -5.70 0.19 17.19
C LYS A 158 -6.40 0.20 15.84
N VAL A 159 -6.21 1.28 15.08
CA VAL A 159 -6.92 1.50 13.82
C VAL A 159 -6.22 0.82 12.66
N LEU A 160 -4.90 1.07 12.52
CA LEU A 160 -4.15 0.53 11.41
C LEU A 160 -4.04 -0.97 11.50
N GLU A 161 -4.04 -1.59 12.70
CA GLU A 161 -4.14 -3.05 12.85
C GLU A 161 -5.43 -3.62 12.25
N GLN A 162 -6.58 -2.94 12.45
CA GLN A 162 -7.86 -3.42 11.90
C GLN A 162 -7.98 -3.19 10.39
N LEU A 163 -7.37 -2.10 9.90
CA LEU A 163 -7.33 -1.79 8.47
C LEU A 163 -6.10 -2.41 7.77
N LEU A 164 -5.27 -3.15 8.51
CA LEU A 164 -3.97 -3.63 8.05
C LEU A 164 -4.12 -4.52 6.82
N ILE A 165 -5.10 -5.40 6.85
CA ILE A 165 -5.40 -6.35 5.78
C ILE A 165 -5.81 -5.58 4.52
N ASP A 166 -6.73 -4.62 4.67
CA ASP A 166 -7.22 -3.81 3.56
C ASP A 166 -6.14 -2.93 2.94
N LEU A 167 -5.35 -2.25 3.78
CA LEU A 167 -4.24 -1.39 3.37
C LEU A 167 -3.18 -2.20 2.61
N SER A 168 -2.80 -3.35 3.16
CA SER A 168 -1.78 -4.22 2.57
C SER A 168 -2.26 -4.82 1.25
N TRP A 169 -3.50 -5.32 1.23
CA TRP A 169 -4.08 -5.93 0.04
C TRP A 169 -4.33 -4.91 -1.07
N SER A 170 -4.99 -3.79 -0.78
CA SER A 170 -5.35 -2.79 -1.80
C SER A 170 -4.10 -2.19 -2.46
N SER A 171 -3.09 -1.84 -1.67
CA SER A 171 -1.83 -1.32 -2.20
C SER A 171 -1.09 -2.36 -3.05
N SER A 172 -1.08 -3.63 -2.65
CA SER A 172 -0.39 -4.69 -3.40
C SER A 172 -1.15 -5.04 -4.69
N ARG A 173 -2.48 -5.03 -4.68
CA ARG A 173 -3.33 -5.26 -5.86
C ARG A 173 -3.07 -4.22 -6.95
N LEU A 174 -2.82 -2.97 -6.59
CA LEU A 174 -2.45 -1.92 -7.55
C LEU A 174 -1.11 -2.17 -8.26
N GLU A 175 -0.25 -3.02 -7.70
CA GLU A 175 1.00 -3.48 -8.33
C GLU A 175 0.83 -4.82 -9.06
N GLY A 176 -0.40 -5.32 -9.21
CA GLY A 176 -0.70 -6.58 -9.89
C GLY A 176 -0.57 -7.83 -9.03
N ASN A 177 -0.58 -7.70 -7.69
CA ASN A 177 -0.59 -8.84 -6.79
C ASN A 177 -1.85 -9.70 -7.00
N ARG A 178 -1.66 -11.02 -7.09
CA ARG A 178 -2.70 -12.00 -7.48
C ARG A 178 -3.59 -12.47 -6.32
N TYR A 179 -3.25 -12.13 -5.07
CA TYR A 179 -3.99 -12.62 -3.91
C TYR A 179 -5.38 -11.99 -3.85
N THR A 180 -6.37 -12.80 -3.50
CA THR A 180 -7.69 -12.29 -3.08
C THR A 180 -7.60 -11.76 -1.64
N LEU A 181 -8.59 -10.97 -1.24
CA LEU A 181 -8.67 -10.48 0.14
C LEU A 181 -8.70 -11.64 1.15
N LEU A 182 -9.51 -12.67 0.89
CA LEU A 182 -9.60 -13.86 1.75
C LEU A 182 -8.28 -14.63 1.82
N ALA A 183 -7.57 -14.78 0.69
CA ALA A 183 -6.25 -15.41 0.67
C ALA A 183 -5.22 -14.59 1.46
N THR A 184 -5.31 -13.26 1.42
CA THR A 184 -4.47 -12.35 2.21
C THR A 184 -4.70 -12.52 3.71
N GLU A 185 -5.97 -12.62 4.13
CA GLU A 185 -6.29 -12.90 5.54
C GLU A 185 -5.69 -14.25 6.00
N ALA A 186 -5.82 -15.29 5.17
CA ALA A 186 -5.26 -16.61 5.48
C ALA A 186 -3.72 -16.57 5.56
N LEU A 187 -3.08 -15.84 4.64
CA LEU A 187 -1.64 -15.61 4.64
C LEU A 187 -1.19 -14.92 5.94
N PHE A 188 -1.90 -13.87 6.38
CA PHE A 188 -1.52 -13.13 7.59
C PHE A 188 -1.71 -13.95 8.88
N ARG A 189 -2.67 -14.89 8.89
CA ARG A 189 -2.83 -15.86 10.00
C ARG A 189 -1.70 -16.90 10.02
N ARG A 190 -1.22 -17.36 8.86
CA ARG A 190 -0.11 -18.30 8.75
C ARG A 190 1.25 -17.65 9.05
N GLY A 191 1.46 -16.43 8.56
CA GLY A 191 2.69 -15.65 8.76
C GLY A 191 3.88 -16.08 7.88
N THR A 192 3.73 -17.05 6.98
CA THR A 192 4.82 -17.53 6.10
C THR A 192 4.45 -17.38 4.64
N ALA A 193 5.41 -16.97 3.81
CA ALA A 193 5.21 -16.69 2.38
C ALA A 193 5.52 -17.86 1.44
N ASP A 194 6.04 -18.99 1.94
CA ASP A 194 6.38 -20.20 1.18
C ASP A 194 7.10 -19.92 -0.17
N SER A 195 7.97 -18.89 -0.19
CA SER A 195 8.73 -18.39 -1.37
C SER A 195 7.92 -17.70 -2.49
N ASP A 196 6.64 -17.39 -2.28
CA ASP A 196 5.83 -16.62 -3.22
C ASP A 196 6.09 -15.11 -3.07
N ALA A 197 6.60 -14.46 -4.11
CA ALA A 197 6.88 -13.03 -4.10
C ALA A 197 5.62 -12.17 -3.85
N ASP A 198 4.43 -12.63 -4.27
CA ASP A 198 3.19 -11.92 -3.98
C ASP A 198 2.81 -12.03 -2.49
N ALA A 199 3.12 -13.16 -1.86
CA ALA A 199 2.95 -13.32 -0.42
C ALA A 199 3.95 -12.46 0.37
N VAL A 200 5.22 -12.45 -0.04
CA VAL A 200 6.26 -11.58 0.54
C VAL A 200 5.84 -10.11 0.45
N MET A 201 5.33 -9.67 -0.70
CA MET A 201 4.83 -8.31 -0.88
C MET A 201 3.75 -7.92 0.12
N LEU A 202 2.79 -8.81 0.39
CA LEU A 202 1.72 -8.57 1.36
C LEU A 202 2.26 -8.53 2.80
N LEU A 203 3.15 -9.46 3.16
CA LEU A 203 3.77 -9.49 4.49
C LEU A 203 4.66 -8.27 4.73
N ASN A 204 5.40 -7.82 3.73
CA ASN A 204 6.18 -6.59 3.80
C ASN A 204 5.28 -5.36 3.95
N HIS A 205 4.16 -5.31 3.23
CA HIS A 205 3.20 -4.22 3.40
C HIS A 205 2.63 -4.18 4.81
N LYS A 206 2.30 -5.34 5.37
CA LYS A 206 1.90 -5.48 6.78
C LYS A 206 2.97 -4.94 7.72
N ALA A 207 4.21 -5.43 7.59
CA ALA A 207 5.34 -5.04 8.42
C ALA A 207 5.66 -3.53 8.29
N ALA A 208 5.48 -2.96 7.10
CA ALA A 208 5.68 -1.54 6.83
C ALA A 208 4.63 -0.67 7.54
N ILE A 209 3.38 -1.11 7.61
CA ILE A 209 2.32 -0.41 8.36
C ILE A 209 2.63 -0.47 9.87
N GLU A 210 3.00 -1.65 10.39
CA GLU A 210 3.42 -1.82 11.80
C GLU A 210 4.63 -0.93 12.12
N PHE A 211 5.63 -0.89 11.24
CA PHE A 211 6.78 0.01 11.36
C PHE A 211 6.35 1.49 11.45
N LEU A 212 5.42 1.95 10.59
CA LEU A 212 4.95 3.33 10.64
C LEU A 212 4.20 3.63 11.94
N VAL A 213 3.35 2.72 12.42
CA VAL A 213 2.62 2.85 13.69
C VAL A 213 3.58 3.16 14.85
N ASP A 214 4.72 2.47 14.88
CA ASP A 214 5.70 2.62 15.96
C ASP A 214 6.65 3.80 15.74
N ALA A 215 7.09 4.03 14.49
CA ALA A 215 8.14 5.00 14.19
C ALA A 215 7.62 6.43 14.01
N VAL A 216 6.43 6.63 13.42
CA VAL A 216 5.88 7.97 13.11
C VAL A 216 5.70 8.84 14.37
N PRO A 217 5.15 8.34 15.50
CA PRO A 217 5.00 9.16 16.70
C PRO A 217 6.32 9.63 17.31
N LEU A 218 7.42 8.91 17.05
CA LEU A 218 8.74 9.19 17.62
C LEU A 218 9.60 10.06 16.70
N GLN A 219 9.54 9.80 15.38
CA GLN A 219 10.44 10.39 14.39
C GLN A 219 9.79 11.50 13.57
N GLY A 220 8.45 11.53 13.49
CA GLY A 220 7.73 12.38 12.55
C GLY A 220 8.09 12.07 11.10
N LEU A 221 7.80 13.00 10.18
CA LEU A 221 8.20 12.86 8.78
C LEU A 221 9.69 13.20 8.62
N ALA A 222 10.52 12.19 8.36
CA ALA A 222 11.96 12.36 8.15
C ALA A 222 12.46 11.47 7.00
N THR A 223 13.57 11.84 6.37
CA THR A 223 14.16 11.05 5.27
C THR A 223 14.54 9.64 5.72
N ALA A 224 15.12 9.51 6.91
CA ALA A 224 15.43 8.20 7.49
C ALA A 224 14.18 7.32 7.62
N LEU A 225 13.04 7.89 8.03
CA LEU A 225 11.76 7.17 8.11
C LEU A 225 11.33 6.66 6.72
N ILE A 226 11.38 7.51 5.67
CA ILE A 226 10.98 7.12 4.31
C ILE A 226 11.90 6.04 3.72
N ARG A 227 13.21 6.16 3.97
CA ARG A 227 14.19 5.17 3.52
C ARG A 227 14.01 3.82 4.22
N ASN A 228 13.74 3.83 5.54
CA ASN A 228 13.43 2.62 6.29
C ASN A 228 12.08 2.02 5.89
N LEU A 229 11.07 2.86 5.62
CA LEU A 229 9.78 2.41 5.08
C LEU A 229 9.98 1.64 3.77
N HIS A 230 10.78 2.19 2.85
CA HIS A 230 11.13 1.51 1.61
C HIS A 230 11.88 0.20 1.87
N ALA A 231 12.87 0.19 2.78
CA ALA A 231 13.63 -1.01 3.12
C ALA A 231 12.71 -2.14 3.62
N VAL A 232 11.77 -1.83 4.52
CA VAL A 232 10.78 -2.82 5.00
C VAL A 232 9.86 -3.30 3.87
N LEU A 233 9.39 -2.39 3.00
CA LEU A 233 8.52 -2.75 1.88
C LEU A 233 9.18 -3.68 0.86
N MET A 234 10.49 -3.53 0.67
CA MET A 234 11.24 -4.17 -0.41
C MET A 234 12.15 -5.31 0.05
N GLN A 235 12.16 -5.61 1.34
CA GLN A 235 12.87 -6.74 1.94
C GLN A 235 12.53 -8.03 1.17
N ASP A 236 13.54 -8.79 0.74
CA ASP A 236 13.38 -10.05 0.00
C ASP A 236 12.62 -9.94 -1.35
N LEU A 237 12.38 -8.72 -1.85
CA LEU A 237 11.82 -8.46 -3.19
C LEU A 237 12.83 -7.84 -4.15
N LEU A 238 13.86 -7.17 -3.64
CA LEU A 238 14.97 -6.68 -4.46
C LEU A 238 16.04 -7.76 -4.63
N ALA A 239 16.54 -7.91 -5.85
CA ALA A 239 17.67 -8.80 -6.14
C ALA A 239 18.97 -8.30 -5.47
N ASP A 240 19.10 -6.98 -5.31
CA ASP A 240 20.23 -6.33 -4.66
C ASP A 240 19.80 -5.78 -3.29
N THR A 241 20.18 -6.48 -2.22
CA THR A 241 19.79 -6.11 -0.86
C THR A 241 20.46 -4.81 -0.40
N ASP A 242 21.59 -4.42 -0.99
CA ASP A 242 22.27 -3.16 -0.66
C ASP A 242 21.48 -1.94 -1.19
N ALA A 243 20.51 -2.15 -2.08
CA ALA A 243 19.62 -1.11 -2.58
C ALA A 243 18.45 -0.79 -1.62
N LEU A 244 18.26 -1.55 -0.53
CA LEU A 244 17.17 -1.35 0.43
C LEU A 244 17.28 0.02 1.12
N GLY A 245 16.36 0.92 0.77
CA GLY A 245 16.28 2.26 1.35
C GLY A 245 17.40 3.18 0.87
N VAL A 246 18.11 2.80 -0.20
CA VAL A 246 19.20 3.59 -0.77
C VAL A 246 18.73 4.32 -2.01
N ILE A 247 19.13 5.58 -2.16
CA ILE A 247 18.89 6.34 -3.39
C ILE A 247 19.56 5.60 -4.55
N ARG A 248 18.76 5.24 -5.56
CA ARG A 248 19.23 4.40 -6.65
C ARG A 248 20.37 5.06 -7.42
N LYS A 249 21.31 4.22 -7.85
CA LYS A 249 22.35 4.57 -8.84
C LYS A 249 22.08 3.95 -10.20
N LYS A 250 21.17 2.97 -10.25
CA LYS A 250 20.76 2.28 -11.47
C LYS A 250 19.68 3.08 -12.20
N LEU A 251 19.65 2.89 -13.52
CA LEU A 251 18.63 3.47 -14.37
C LEU A 251 17.30 2.78 -14.13
N VAL A 252 16.23 3.57 -14.05
CA VAL A 252 14.85 3.06 -13.94
C VAL A 252 14.00 3.68 -15.04
N SER A 253 13.20 2.83 -15.68
CA SER A 253 12.16 3.23 -16.63
C SER A 253 10.80 2.80 -16.11
N ILE A 254 9.77 3.58 -16.43
CA ILE A 254 8.38 3.22 -16.14
C ILE A 254 7.75 2.70 -17.43
N GLY A 255 7.17 1.51 -17.40
CA GLY A 255 6.46 0.96 -18.57
C GLY A 255 5.17 1.71 -18.87
N GLY A 256 4.77 1.76 -20.14
CA GLY A 256 3.47 2.32 -20.56
C GLY A 256 3.38 3.85 -20.52
N THR A 257 4.51 4.56 -20.48
CA THR A 257 4.55 6.03 -20.44
C THR A 257 5.68 6.58 -21.30
N VAL A 258 5.54 7.84 -21.73
CA VAL A 258 6.62 8.63 -22.35
C VAL A 258 7.49 9.36 -21.33
N TYR A 259 7.17 9.22 -20.03
CA TYR A 259 7.94 9.79 -18.94
C TYR A 259 9.19 8.96 -18.60
N VAL A 260 10.34 9.63 -18.57
CA VAL A 260 11.62 9.08 -18.13
C VAL A 260 12.05 9.78 -16.84
N PRO A 261 12.06 9.07 -15.69
CA PRO A 261 12.52 9.64 -14.43
C PRO A 261 13.94 10.20 -14.53
N THR A 262 14.29 11.17 -13.68
CA THR A 262 15.69 11.61 -13.59
C THR A 262 16.59 10.44 -13.22
N GLN A 263 17.74 10.35 -13.87
CA GLN A 263 18.70 9.26 -13.68
C GLN A 263 19.90 9.68 -12.84
N VAL A 264 19.92 10.93 -12.35
CA VAL A 264 21.04 11.53 -11.63
C VAL A 264 20.86 11.34 -10.12
N PRO A 265 21.67 10.50 -9.43
CA PRO A 265 21.46 10.17 -8.02
C PRO A 265 21.52 11.38 -7.08
N ALA A 266 22.38 12.37 -7.40
CA ALA A 266 22.46 13.62 -6.64
C ALA A 266 21.14 14.40 -6.68
N VAL A 267 20.49 14.48 -7.85
CA VAL A 267 19.18 15.12 -8.01
C VAL A 267 18.10 14.33 -7.27
N LEU A 268 18.12 13.00 -7.33
CA LEU A 268 17.18 12.17 -6.57
C LEU A 268 17.27 12.42 -5.06
N ALA A 269 18.49 12.46 -4.51
CA ALA A 269 18.71 12.71 -3.10
C ALA A 269 18.26 14.13 -2.70
N GLU A 270 18.66 15.15 -3.47
CA GLU A 270 18.31 16.55 -3.24
C GLU A 270 16.79 16.78 -3.30
N MET A 271 16.13 16.24 -4.33
CA MET A 271 14.70 16.43 -4.52
C MET A 271 13.87 15.66 -3.50
N LEU A 272 14.32 14.47 -3.06
CA LEU A 272 13.65 13.77 -1.96
C LEU A 272 13.69 14.59 -0.67
N GLU A 273 14.86 15.14 -0.31
CA GLU A 273 14.98 16.04 0.85
C GLU A 273 14.07 17.27 0.71
N THR A 274 14.02 17.86 -0.48
CA THR A 274 13.17 19.02 -0.77
C THR A 274 11.68 18.70 -0.62
N ILE A 275 11.23 17.57 -1.17
CA ILE A 275 9.85 17.09 -1.02
C ILE A 275 9.51 16.93 0.46
N LEU A 276 10.36 16.26 1.24
CA LEU A 276 10.11 16.00 2.66
C LEU A 276 10.18 17.28 3.50
N ALA A 277 11.06 18.22 3.16
CA ALA A 277 11.12 19.54 3.79
C ALA A 277 9.85 20.35 3.55
N LYS A 278 9.35 20.37 2.31
CA LYS A 278 8.10 21.07 1.99
C LYS A 278 6.90 20.41 2.65
N ALA A 279 6.80 19.07 2.58
CA ALA A 279 5.72 18.31 3.19
C ALA A 279 5.60 18.55 4.70
N ARG A 280 6.73 18.66 5.43
CA ARG A 280 6.73 19.02 6.87
C ARG A 280 6.13 20.39 7.17
N LEU A 281 6.18 21.32 6.22
CA LEU A 281 5.69 22.70 6.39
C LEU A 281 4.24 22.87 5.96
N ILE A 282 3.64 21.90 5.26
CA ILE A 282 2.23 21.95 4.84
C ILE A 282 1.36 21.72 6.09
N LYS A 283 0.51 22.71 6.41
CA LYS A 283 -0.34 22.68 7.61
C LYS A 283 -1.57 21.80 7.45
N ASN A 284 -2.14 21.71 6.24
CA ASN A 284 -3.28 20.85 5.98
C ASN A 284 -2.78 19.39 5.77
N PRO A 285 -3.15 18.44 6.64
CA PRO A 285 -2.62 17.07 6.54
C PRO A 285 -3.03 16.33 5.26
N LEU A 286 -4.15 16.72 4.65
CA LEU A 286 -4.66 16.08 3.43
C LEU A 286 -3.89 16.56 2.21
N GLU A 287 -3.60 17.86 2.14
CA GLU A 287 -2.68 18.41 1.15
C GLU A 287 -1.27 17.81 1.33
N ALA A 288 -0.78 17.68 2.56
CA ALA A 288 0.52 17.06 2.83
C ALA A 288 0.57 15.58 2.40
N ALA A 289 -0.50 14.83 2.67
CA ALA A 289 -0.65 13.44 2.24
C ALA A 289 -0.65 13.32 0.71
N PHE A 290 -1.44 14.14 0.04
CA PHE A 290 -1.51 14.19 -1.42
C PHE A 290 -0.16 14.58 -2.05
N PHE A 291 0.48 15.60 -1.48
CA PHE A 291 1.80 16.07 -1.91
C PHE A 291 2.86 14.96 -1.82
N LEU A 292 2.89 14.18 -0.73
CA LEU A 292 3.81 13.05 -0.59
C LEU A 292 3.51 11.91 -1.57
N TRP A 293 2.23 11.56 -1.73
CA TRP A 293 1.81 10.49 -2.65
C TRP A 293 2.27 10.76 -4.08
N VAL A 294 2.00 11.97 -4.58
CA VAL A 294 2.30 12.39 -5.95
C VAL A 294 3.80 12.55 -6.15
N ASN A 295 4.49 13.30 -5.29
CA ASN A 295 5.87 13.70 -5.57
C ASN A 295 6.90 12.58 -5.35
N ILE A 296 6.71 11.69 -4.38
CA ILE A 296 7.61 10.53 -4.21
C ILE A 296 7.48 9.57 -5.39
N ALA A 297 6.25 9.32 -5.85
CA ALA A 297 6.01 8.47 -7.00
C ALA A 297 6.50 9.10 -8.31
N TYR A 298 6.39 10.42 -8.46
CA TYR A 298 6.95 11.13 -9.61
C TYR A 298 8.48 11.09 -9.62
N LEU A 299 9.14 11.30 -8.48
CA LEU A 299 10.60 11.33 -8.39
C LEU A 299 11.28 9.98 -8.68
N GLN A 300 10.66 8.87 -8.26
CA GLN A 300 11.23 7.51 -8.34
C GLN A 300 12.64 7.39 -7.70
N PRO A 301 12.82 7.71 -6.40
CA PRO A 301 14.14 7.73 -5.75
C PRO A 301 14.81 6.36 -5.53
N PHE A 302 14.04 5.26 -5.58
CA PHE A 302 14.52 3.91 -5.31
C PHE A 302 14.47 3.00 -6.55
N GLU A 303 15.19 1.87 -6.52
CA GLU A 303 15.28 0.93 -7.66
C GLU A 303 13.92 0.31 -8.03
N ASP A 304 13.06 0.06 -7.05
CA ASP A 304 11.67 -0.38 -7.21
C ASP A 304 10.87 0.07 -5.97
N GLY A 305 9.56 -0.20 -5.89
CA GLY A 305 8.75 0.05 -4.70
C GLY A 305 8.37 1.51 -4.48
N ASN A 306 8.67 2.41 -5.42
CA ASN A 306 8.41 3.86 -5.30
C ASN A 306 6.93 4.17 -5.09
N LYS A 307 6.03 3.53 -5.86
CA LYS A 307 4.57 3.73 -5.75
C LYS A 307 4.01 3.19 -4.43
N ARG A 308 4.48 2.03 -3.97
CA ARG A 308 4.11 1.45 -2.66
C ARG A 308 4.58 2.34 -1.50
N THR A 309 5.81 2.82 -1.61
CA THR A 309 6.41 3.75 -0.63
C THR A 309 5.63 5.06 -0.58
N SER A 310 5.24 5.62 -1.73
CA SER A 310 4.49 6.89 -1.76
C SER A 310 3.08 6.75 -1.17
N ARG A 311 2.36 5.65 -1.45
CA ARG A 311 1.03 5.40 -0.87
C ARG A 311 1.07 5.25 0.65
N LEU A 312 2.07 4.56 1.20
CA LEU A 312 2.23 4.47 2.66
C LEU A 312 2.76 5.78 3.27
N ALA A 313 3.68 6.48 2.60
CA ALA A 313 4.19 7.77 3.07
C ALA A 313 3.08 8.82 3.18
N ALA A 314 2.08 8.78 2.30
CA ALA A 314 0.90 9.65 2.35
C ALA A 314 0.09 9.50 3.65
N ASN A 315 0.19 8.36 4.34
CA ASN A 315 -0.47 8.16 5.64
C ASN A 315 0.27 8.86 6.80
N ILE A 316 1.54 9.24 6.65
CA ILE A 316 2.33 9.83 7.75
C ILE A 316 1.71 11.14 8.26
N PRO A 317 1.36 12.14 7.42
CA PRO A 317 0.67 13.33 7.90
C PRO A 317 -0.70 13.00 8.51
N LEU A 318 -1.45 12.06 7.93
CA LEU A 318 -2.76 11.66 8.46
C LEU A 318 -2.64 11.08 9.87
N MET A 319 -1.63 10.24 10.12
CA MET A 319 -1.35 9.68 11.44
C MET A 319 -0.93 10.75 12.45
N LEU A 320 -0.05 11.68 12.08
CA LEU A 320 0.42 12.75 12.97
C LEU A 320 -0.70 13.70 13.42
N TYR A 321 -1.72 13.86 12.60
CA TYR A 321 -2.84 14.77 12.86
C TYR A 321 -4.16 14.05 13.20
N ASN A 322 -4.11 12.75 13.52
CA ASN A 322 -5.28 11.94 13.91
C ASN A 322 -6.42 12.02 12.87
N CYS A 323 -6.08 11.91 11.59
CA CYS A 323 -7.00 11.75 10.49
C CYS A 323 -7.21 10.26 10.17
N SER A 324 -8.35 9.94 9.55
CA SER A 324 -8.61 8.60 9.01
C SER A 324 -7.49 8.19 8.05
N PRO A 325 -7.01 6.93 8.06
CA PRO A 325 -5.96 6.50 7.15
C PRO A 325 -6.48 6.33 5.73
N LEU A 326 -5.60 6.50 4.75
CA LEU A 326 -5.84 6.34 3.32
C LEU A 326 -5.52 4.90 2.88
N SER A 327 -6.52 4.17 2.39
CA SER A 327 -6.36 2.73 2.08
C SER A 327 -6.33 2.34 0.60
N PHE A 328 -6.60 3.26 -0.34
CA PHE A 328 -6.73 2.92 -1.77
C PHE A 328 -7.70 1.77 -2.04
N LEU A 329 -8.65 1.54 -1.12
CA LEU A 329 -9.61 0.46 -1.21
C LEU A 329 -10.53 0.65 -2.43
N ASP A 330 -10.78 -0.46 -3.12
CA ASP A 330 -11.64 -0.55 -4.31
C ASP A 330 -11.18 0.30 -5.50
N VAL A 331 -9.96 0.85 -5.47
CA VAL A 331 -9.41 1.60 -6.58
C VAL A 331 -9.15 0.65 -7.75
N ASN A 332 -9.66 1.01 -8.93
CA ASN A 332 -9.34 0.31 -10.17
C ASN A 332 -7.86 0.57 -10.53
N PRO A 333 -7.06 -0.46 -10.85
CA PRO A 333 -5.67 -0.28 -11.27
C PRO A 333 -5.49 0.65 -12.48
N HIS A 334 -6.43 0.63 -13.42
CA HIS A 334 -6.43 1.53 -14.58
C HIS A 334 -6.62 2.99 -14.15
N ASP A 335 -7.60 3.28 -13.29
CA ASP A 335 -7.84 4.64 -12.78
C ASP A 335 -6.63 5.17 -12.01
N TYR A 336 -5.99 4.31 -11.20
CA TYR A 336 -4.75 4.65 -10.51
C TYR A 336 -3.60 4.94 -11.48
N ALA A 337 -3.43 4.10 -12.51
CA ALA A 337 -2.42 4.30 -13.53
C ALA A 337 -2.63 5.64 -14.26
N GLN A 338 -3.86 5.92 -14.71
CA GLN A 338 -4.23 7.17 -15.38
C GLN A 338 -3.98 8.40 -14.49
N ALA A 339 -4.31 8.33 -13.20
CA ALA A 339 -4.01 9.39 -12.24
C ALA A 339 -2.51 9.68 -12.14
N MET A 340 -1.67 8.64 -12.06
CA MET A 340 -0.22 8.82 -11.97
C MET A 340 0.40 9.28 -13.31
N LEU A 341 -0.08 8.75 -14.44
CA LEU A 341 0.40 9.14 -15.76
C LEU A 341 0.11 10.61 -16.06
N GLY A 342 -1.04 11.13 -15.63
CA GLY A 342 -1.36 12.55 -15.72
C GLY A 342 -0.30 13.44 -15.08
N VAL A 343 0.19 13.04 -13.90
CA VAL A 343 1.29 13.73 -13.22
C VAL A 343 2.59 13.55 -13.98
N TYR A 344 2.93 12.32 -14.34
CA TYR A 344 4.24 11.99 -14.93
C TYR A 344 4.46 12.69 -16.26
N GLU A 345 3.43 12.73 -17.10
CA GLU A 345 3.55 13.23 -18.46
C GLU A 345 3.21 14.71 -18.56
N PHE A 346 2.21 15.17 -17.82
CA PHE A 346 1.65 16.51 -17.97
C PHE A 346 1.84 17.43 -16.76
N LEU A 347 2.33 16.90 -15.61
CA LEU A 347 2.25 17.57 -14.31
C LEU A 347 0.83 17.99 -13.93
N ASP A 348 -0.18 17.31 -14.50
CA ASP A 348 -1.58 17.56 -14.24
C ASP A 348 -2.07 16.60 -13.15
N VAL A 349 -2.46 17.17 -12.02
CA VAL A 349 -2.91 16.42 -10.84
C VAL A 349 -4.41 16.18 -10.84
N SER A 350 -5.19 16.64 -11.82
CA SER A 350 -6.66 16.64 -11.79
C SER A 350 -7.25 15.24 -11.55
N ARG A 351 -6.77 14.22 -12.28
CA ARG A 351 -7.19 12.82 -12.06
C ARG A 351 -6.74 12.29 -10.70
N ALA A 352 -5.53 12.66 -10.26
CA ALA A 352 -5.05 12.26 -8.94
C ALA A 352 -5.91 12.87 -7.82
N VAL A 353 -6.32 14.13 -7.93
CA VAL A 353 -7.20 14.82 -6.96
C VAL A 353 -8.55 14.12 -6.86
N ASP A 354 -9.19 13.83 -8.00
CA ASP A 354 -10.50 13.16 -8.01
C ASP A 354 -10.42 11.74 -7.43
N LEU A 355 -9.38 10.99 -7.80
CA LEU A 355 -9.13 9.65 -7.28
C LEU A 355 -8.88 9.68 -5.77
N PHE A 356 -8.00 10.57 -5.30
CA PHE A 356 -7.68 10.75 -3.89
C PHE A 356 -8.93 11.09 -3.08
N THR A 357 -9.73 12.03 -3.57
CA THR A 357 -10.99 12.45 -2.94
C THR A 357 -11.95 11.28 -2.78
N TRP A 358 -12.13 10.49 -3.85
CA TRP A 358 -12.98 9.33 -3.84
C TRP A 358 -12.47 8.26 -2.87
N THR A 359 -11.20 7.91 -2.94
CA THR A 359 -10.64 6.85 -2.08
C THR A 359 -10.59 7.25 -0.61
N TYR A 360 -10.30 8.53 -0.32
CA TYR A 360 -10.27 9.03 1.04
C TYR A 360 -11.68 9.02 1.66
N ARG A 361 -12.71 9.46 0.91
CA ARG A 361 -14.12 9.36 1.35
C ARG A 361 -14.56 7.94 1.63
N ARG A 362 -14.10 6.95 0.86
CA ARG A 362 -14.37 5.53 1.16
C ARG A 362 -13.62 5.07 2.40
N SER A 363 -12.36 5.45 2.53
CA SER A 363 -11.53 5.12 3.69
C SER A 363 -12.18 5.62 4.98
N MET A 364 -12.68 6.86 4.99
CA MET A 364 -13.42 7.46 6.11
C MET A 364 -14.67 6.63 6.49
N LYS A 365 -15.49 6.24 5.52
CA LYS A 365 -16.70 5.43 5.77
C LYS A 365 -16.37 4.08 6.41
N LYS A 366 -15.39 3.36 5.83
CA LYS A 366 -14.96 2.07 6.35
C LYS A 366 -14.36 2.20 7.75
N TYR A 367 -13.58 3.26 7.94
CA TYR A 367 -12.97 3.58 9.20
C TYR A 367 -14.02 3.82 10.31
N VAL A 368 -15.08 4.59 10.06
CA VAL A 368 -16.17 4.80 11.03
C VAL A 368 -16.78 3.47 11.47
N VAL A 369 -17.06 2.58 10.51
CA VAL A 369 -17.61 1.24 10.79
C VAL A 369 -16.67 0.40 11.66
N VAL A 370 -15.36 0.45 11.38
CA VAL A 370 -14.34 -0.25 12.17
C VAL A 370 -14.23 0.32 13.60
N MET A 371 -14.35 1.63 13.76
CA MET A 371 -14.36 2.26 15.09
C MET A 371 -15.61 1.92 15.90
N GLU A 372 -16.78 1.89 15.26
CA GLU A 372 -18.04 1.49 15.90
C GLU A 372 -18.00 0.02 16.33
N SER A 373 -17.44 -0.87 15.50
CA SER A 373 -17.36 -2.31 15.78
C SER A 373 -16.37 -2.66 16.90
N MET A 374 -15.31 -1.87 17.09
CA MET A 374 -14.36 -2.06 18.19
C MET A 374 -14.95 -1.74 19.57
N GLY A 375 -16.13 -1.11 19.62
CA GLY A 375 -16.70 -0.55 20.84
C GLY A 375 -15.82 0.58 21.35
N ALA A 376 -16.27 1.83 21.23
CA ALA A 376 -15.55 2.94 21.85
C ALA A 376 -15.30 2.59 23.33
N PRO A 377 -14.05 2.61 23.83
CA PRO A 377 -13.80 2.38 25.24
C PRO A 377 -14.65 3.40 25.99
N ASN A 378 -15.62 2.92 26.80
CA ASN A 378 -16.56 3.77 27.49
C ASN A 378 -15.81 4.97 28.10
N PRO A 379 -16.08 6.22 27.69
CA PRO A 379 -15.32 7.39 28.14
C PRO A 379 -15.24 7.50 29.67
N LEU A 380 -16.30 7.05 30.36
CA LEU A 380 -16.34 6.91 31.82
C LEU A 380 -15.30 5.91 32.32
N ARG A 381 -15.16 4.77 31.65
CA ARG A 381 -14.18 3.72 32.00
C ARG A 381 -12.74 4.20 31.85
N LEU A 382 -12.47 5.00 30.81
CA LEU A 382 -11.13 5.55 30.59
C LEU A 382 -10.79 6.59 31.68
N ARG A 383 -11.74 7.49 31.97
CA ARG A 383 -11.59 8.55 32.99
C ARG A 383 -11.41 8.00 34.40
N TYR A 384 -12.16 6.95 34.75
CA TYR A 384 -12.20 6.40 36.10
C TYR A 384 -11.52 5.03 36.23
N ARG A 385 -10.55 4.71 35.37
CA ARG A 385 -9.91 3.37 35.33
C ARG A 385 -9.30 2.93 36.67
N GLU A 386 -8.50 3.78 37.30
CA GLU A 386 -7.88 3.46 38.60
C GLU A 386 -8.94 3.36 39.71
N HIS A 387 -9.92 4.26 39.70
CA HIS A 387 -11.03 4.24 40.65
C HIS A 387 -11.92 2.99 40.49
N LEU A 388 -12.17 2.56 39.26
CA LEU A 388 -12.90 1.32 38.97
C LEU A 388 -12.12 0.10 39.48
N THR A 389 -10.79 0.09 39.30
CA THR A 389 -9.93 -0.97 39.83
C THR A 389 -10.00 -1.04 41.35
N GLU A 390 -9.94 0.12 42.01
CA GLU A 390 -10.05 0.24 43.46
C GLU A 390 -11.45 -0.15 43.97
N ALA A 391 -12.53 0.30 43.31
CA ALA A 391 -13.91 -0.05 43.67
C ALA A 391 -14.19 -1.55 43.51
N MET A 392 -13.72 -2.17 42.41
CA MET A 392 -13.77 -3.62 42.23
C MET A 392 -13.00 -4.35 43.34
N GLY A 393 -11.84 -3.82 43.74
CA GLY A 393 -11.07 -4.28 44.89
C GLY A 393 -11.90 -4.30 46.18
N ARG A 394 -12.54 -3.17 46.50
CA ARG A 394 -13.34 -2.99 47.72
C ARG A 394 -14.55 -3.90 47.79
N VAL A 395 -15.26 -4.09 46.69
CA VAL A 395 -16.42 -4.99 46.65
C VAL A 395 -16.00 -6.45 46.77
N VAL A 396 -14.98 -6.87 46.03
CA VAL A 396 -14.60 -8.29 45.93
C VAL A 396 -13.73 -8.75 47.09
N ARG A 397 -12.70 -7.99 47.44
CA ARG A 397 -11.73 -8.32 48.50
C ARG A 397 -12.25 -7.89 49.86
N ASP A 398 -12.77 -6.66 49.95
CA ASP A 398 -13.12 -6.04 51.24
C ASP A 398 -14.61 -6.22 51.58
N ARG A 399 -15.39 -6.89 50.71
CA ARG A 399 -16.81 -7.25 50.88
C ARG A 399 -17.73 -6.06 51.16
N GLN A 400 -17.37 -4.88 50.66
CA GLN A 400 -18.23 -3.70 50.70
C GLN A 400 -19.37 -3.80 49.68
N SER A 401 -20.47 -3.08 49.92
CA SER A 401 -21.45 -2.86 48.87
C SER A 401 -20.90 -1.91 47.80
N ALA A 402 -21.34 -2.06 46.55
CA ALA A 402 -21.00 -1.17 45.45
C ALA A 402 -21.28 0.28 45.81
N GLN A 403 -22.43 0.54 46.45
CA GLN A 403 -22.81 1.90 46.84
C GLN A 403 -21.90 2.49 47.94
N ALA A 404 -21.46 1.66 48.90
CA ALA A 404 -20.49 2.08 49.90
C ALA A 404 -19.12 2.39 49.27
N ALA A 405 -18.64 1.53 48.35
CA ALA A 405 -17.39 1.74 47.64
C ALA A 405 -17.41 3.02 46.78
N VAL A 406 -18.53 3.31 46.11
CA VAL A 406 -18.73 4.53 45.32
C VAL A 406 -18.73 5.78 46.21
N SER A 407 -19.42 5.72 47.35
CA SER A 407 -19.50 6.84 48.31
C SER A 407 -18.14 7.15 48.92
N GLU A 408 -17.39 6.14 49.33
CA GLU A 408 -16.07 6.29 49.97
C GLU A 408 -15.02 6.86 49.00
N LEU A 409 -15.10 6.51 47.71
CA LEU A 409 -14.27 7.09 46.66
C LEU A 409 -14.71 8.49 46.22
N GLY A 410 -15.83 9.00 46.76
CA GLY A 410 -16.36 10.33 46.42
C GLY A 410 -16.88 10.43 44.99
N LEU A 411 -17.27 9.30 44.37
CA LEU A 411 -17.71 9.18 42.99
C LEU A 411 -19.23 9.02 42.88
N THR A 412 -19.97 9.74 43.71
CA THR A 412 -21.44 9.78 43.66
C THR A 412 -21.93 10.29 42.31
N GLU A 413 -23.19 10.02 41.98
CA GLU A 413 -23.80 10.36 40.70
C GLU A 413 -23.64 11.86 40.34
N ASP A 414 -23.62 12.75 41.33
CA ASP A 414 -23.42 14.20 41.14
C ASP A 414 -22.01 14.57 40.67
N ARG A 415 -21.01 13.76 41.02
CA ARG A 415 -19.57 14.01 40.74
C ARG A 415 -19.03 13.14 39.61
N ALA A 416 -19.54 11.92 39.49
CA ALA A 416 -19.17 10.96 38.47
C ALA A 416 -20.40 10.23 37.90
N PRO A 417 -21.24 10.93 37.11
CA PRO A 417 -22.48 10.36 36.57
C PRO A 417 -22.23 9.04 35.84
N GLY A 418 -22.99 7.99 36.19
CA GLY A 418 -22.90 6.67 35.56
C GLY A 418 -21.73 5.78 36.02
N PHE A 419 -20.91 6.22 36.99
CA PHE A 419 -19.83 5.38 37.53
C PHE A 419 -20.36 4.16 38.30
N GLU A 420 -21.39 4.32 39.11
CA GLU A 420 -22.00 3.21 39.86
C GLU A 420 -22.60 2.15 38.94
N ALA A 421 -23.34 2.57 37.91
CA ALA A 421 -23.88 1.65 36.91
C ALA A 421 -22.78 0.86 36.18
N MET A 422 -21.66 1.52 35.86
CA MET A 422 -20.50 0.87 35.25
C MET A 422 -19.85 -0.14 36.20
N LEU A 423 -19.70 0.18 37.49
CA LEU A 423 -19.17 -0.73 38.51
C LEU A 423 -20.04 -2.00 38.60
N LEU A 424 -21.36 -1.84 38.67
CA LEU A 424 -22.31 -2.95 38.75
C LEU A 424 -22.25 -3.86 37.51
N ASP A 425 -22.15 -3.28 36.31
CA ASP A 425 -22.00 -4.05 35.07
C ASP A 425 -20.68 -4.84 35.03
N GLU A 426 -19.60 -4.28 35.57
CA GLU A 426 -18.30 -4.96 35.65
C GLU A 426 -18.27 -6.08 36.70
N LEU A 427 -18.93 -5.90 37.85
CA LEU A 427 -19.10 -6.95 38.85
C LEU A 427 -19.88 -8.15 38.29
N LYS A 428 -20.92 -7.90 37.48
CA LYS A 428 -21.68 -8.96 36.80
C LYS A 428 -20.83 -9.76 35.82
N LYS A 429 -19.87 -9.11 35.15
CA LYS A 429 -18.97 -9.73 34.16
C LYS A 429 -17.69 -10.30 34.77
N LEU A 430 -17.45 -10.09 36.07
CA LEU A 430 -16.23 -10.53 36.73
C LEU A 430 -16.22 -12.05 36.83
N GLU A 431 -15.14 -12.65 36.37
CA GLU A 431 -14.91 -14.09 36.40
C GLU A 431 -13.47 -14.35 36.84
N VAL A 432 -13.22 -15.57 37.33
CA VAL A 432 -11.86 -15.98 37.74
C VAL A 432 -10.85 -15.81 36.60
N PHE A 433 -11.25 -16.07 35.35
CA PHE A 433 -10.38 -15.94 34.19
C PHE A 433 -10.13 -14.49 33.73
N ASN A 434 -10.83 -13.49 34.30
CA ASN A 434 -10.68 -12.08 33.91
C ASN A 434 -10.36 -11.13 35.08
N CYS A 435 -10.14 -11.65 36.29
CA CYS A 435 -9.98 -10.86 37.52
C CYS A 435 -8.66 -10.08 37.62
N ALA A 436 -7.60 -10.53 36.94
CA ALA A 436 -6.28 -9.91 37.00
C ALA A 436 -6.29 -8.43 36.54
N ARG A 437 -7.22 -8.05 35.67
CA ARG A 437 -7.38 -6.66 35.18
C ARG A 437 -7.73 -5.66 36.29
N TYR A 438 -8.24 -6.17 37.42
CA TYR A 438 -8.58 -5.40 38.62
C TYR A 438 -7.61 -5.65 39.79
N ARG A 439 -6.46 -6.27 39.53
CA ARG A 439 -5.48 -6.64 40.56
C ARG A 439 -6.08 -7.55 41.66
N LEU A 440 -7.09 -8.35 41.30
CA LEU A 440 -7.73 -9.34 42.16
C LEU A 440 -7.06 -10.71 42.00
N THR A 441 -6.96 -11.47 43.09
CA THR A 441 -6.44 -12.84 43.07
C THR A 441 -7.53 -13.84 42.68
N LEU A 442 -7.14 -14.94 42.03
CA LEU A 442 -8.07 -16.02 41.65
C LEU A 442 -8.89 -16.51 42.85
N THR A 443 -8.23 -16.68 44.00
CA THR A 443 -8.86 -17.15 45.25
C THR A 443 -9.89 -16.16 45.78
N ALA A 444 -9.58 -14.85 45.79
CA ALA A 444 -10.52 -13.84 46.28
C ALA A 444 -11.74 -13.72 45.36
N THR A 445 -11.52 -13.78 44.05
CA THR A 445 -12.62 -13.74 43.07
C THR A 445 -13.49 -14.99 43.14
N GLN A 446 -12.90 -16.19 43.24
CA GLN A 446 -13.68 -17.44 43.38
C GLN A 446 -14.52 -17.41 44.65
N ALA A 447 -13.94 -17.05 45.80
CA ALA A 447 -14.68 -16.94 47.05
C ALA A 447 -15.80 -15.89 47.01
N TRP A 448 -15.66 -14.84 46.20
CA TRP A 448 -16.71 -13.84 45.98
C TRP A 448 -17.83 -14.34 45.09
N ILE A 449 -17.51 -15.08 44.02
CA ILE A 449 -18.49 -15.74 43.14
C ILE A 449 -19.26 -16.82 43.91
N ASP A 450 -18.59 -17.64 44.71
CA ASP A 450 -19.20 -18.72 45.52
C ASP A 450 -20.18 -18.18 46.58
N ALA A 451 -19.99 -16.92 46.99
CA ALA A 451 -20.89 -16.22 47.90
C ALA A 451 -22.07 -15.55 47.19
N ASP A 452 -22.35 -15.92 45.93
CA ASP A 452 -23.40 -15.36 45.07
C ASP A 452 -23.19 -13.88 44.73
N ARG A 453 -21.93 -13.47 44.53
CA ARG A 453 -21.53 -12.14 44.04
C ARG A 453 -22.10 -10.97 44.85
N PRO A 454 -21.90 -10.93 46.18
CA PRO A 454 -22.50 -9.89 47.03
C PRO A 454 -21.91 -8.51 46.69
N HIS A 455 -22.77 -7.52 46.50
CA HIS A 455 -22.41 -6.13 46.22
C HIS A 455 -23.54 -5.18 46.61
#